data_AF-A0A098GAP5-F1
#
_entry.id   AF-A0A098GAP5-F1
#
_cell.length_a   1.000
_cell.length_b   1.000
_cell.length_c   1.000
_cell.angle_alpha   90.00
_cell.angle_beta   90.00
_cell.angle_gamma   90.00
#
_symmetry.space_group_name_H-M   'P 1'
#
loop_
_entity.id
_entity.type
_entity.pdbx_description
1 polymer ?
#
loop_
_entity_poly.entity_id
_entity_poly.type
_entity_poly.pdbx_seq_one_letter_code
_entity_poly.pdbx_strand_id
1 'polypeptide(L)' 'MQRISLSQRQLEEQRLRIEANGTLAPAKPGSVFETRRKNLIEKRVQEGLQKFDEEQNESTELTSTMQTMKL' A
#
# COMPACT_ATOMS: atom_id res chain seq x y z
N MET A 1 21.69 -17.50 7.04
CA MET A 1 20.55 -16.99 6.25
C MET A 1 20.24 -15.58 6.73
N GLN A 2 20.57 -14.54 5.94
CA GLN A 2 20.17 -13.17 6.26
C GLN A 2 18.66 -13.07 6.10
N ARG A 3 17.92 -12.69 7.16
CA ARG A 3 16.50 -12.37 7.04
C ARG A 3 16.40 -11.04 6.31
N ILE A 4 15.86 -11.04 5.10
CA ILE A 4 15.52 -9.81 4.39
C ILE A 4 14.41 -9.15 5.20
N SER A 5 14.73 -8.10 5.96
CA SER A 5 13.71 -7.28 6.61
C SER A 5 13.04 -6.44 5.53
N LEU A 6 11.79 -6.77 5.21
CA LEU A 6 10.98 -5.94 4.32
C LEU A 6 10.77 -4.57 4.96
N SER A 7 10.82 -3.51 4.14
CA SER A 7 10.45 -2.17 4.58
C SER A 7 8.96 -2.10 4.94
N GLN A 8 8.57 -1.13 5.77
CA GLN A 8 7.16 -0.93 6.13
C GLN A 8 6.28 -0.73 4.89
N ARG A 9 6.77 0.01 3.90
CA ARG A 9 6.08 0.21 2.62
C ARG A 9 5.87 -1.10 1.85
N GLN A 10 6.85 -2.01 1.85
CA GLN A 10 6.71 -3.34 1.22
C GLN A 10 5.71 -4.24 1.96
N LEU A 11 5.70 -4.18 3.29
CA LEU A 11 4.70 -4.89 4.10
C LEU A 11 3.29 -4.38 3.82
N GLU A 12 3.14 -3.06 3.67
CA GLU A 12 1.86 -2.43 3.33
C GLU A 12 1.40 -2.80 1.91
N GLU A 13 2.30 -2.80 0.93
CA GLU A 13 1.99 -3.31 -0.42
C GLU A 13 1.47 -4.75 -0.37
N GLN A 14 2.15 -5.63 0.39
CA GLN A 14 1.75 -7.02 0.53
C GLN A 14 0.37 -7.13 1.19
N ARG A 15 0.10 -6.36 2.24
CA ARG A 15 -1.20 -6.31 2.92
C ARG A 15 -2.31 -5.89 1.96
N LEU A 16 -2.11 -4.80 1.22
CA LEU A 16 -3.06 -4.29 0.23
C LEU A 16 -3.34 -5.30 -0.89
N ARG A 17 -2.30 -5.99 -1.38
CA ARG A 17 -2.46 -7.05 -2.39
C ARG A 17 -3.27 -8.23 -1.88
N ILE A 18 -3.04 -8.67 -0.64
CA ILE A 18 -3.82 -9.75 -0.01
C ILE A 18 -5.29 -9.31 0.15
N GLU A 19 -5.52 -8.11 0.67
CA GLU A 19 -6.86 -7.56 0.86
C GLU A 19 -7.63 -7.45 -0.46
N ALA A 20 -7.00 -6.87 -1.50
CA ALA A 20 -7.62 -6.69 -2.81
C ALA A 20 -7.94 -8.04 -3.48
N ASN A 21 -7.06 -9.03 -3.35
CA ASN A 21 -7.32 -10.37 -3.87
C ASN A 21 -8.43 -11.11 -3.12
N GLY A 22 -8.58 -10.89 -1.81
CA GLY A 22 -9.66 -11.47 -1.01
C GLY A 22 -11.01 -10.80 -1.21
N THR A 23 -11.02 -9.51 -1.58
CA THR A 23 -12.24 -8.71 -1.78
C THR A 23 -12.81 -8.88 -3.20
N LEU A 24 -11.94 -8.94 -4.21
CA LEU A 24 -12.36 -9.02 -5.61
C LEU A 24 -12.57 -10.47 -6.03
N ALA A 25 -13.77 -10.77 -6.52
CA ALA A 25 -14.11 -12.08 -7.07
C ALA A 25 -13.06 -12.54 -8.10
N PRO A 26 -12.68 -13.85 -8.09
CA PRO A 26 -11.75 -14.37 -9.08
C PRO A 26 -12.33 -14.22 -10.50
N ALA A 27 -11.46 -13.90 -11.45
CA ALA A 27 -11.82 -13.84 -12.86
C ALA A 27 -11.39 -15.13 -13.56
N LYS A 28 -12.19 -15.59 -14.53
CA LYS A 28 -11.82 -16.74 -15.35
C LYS A 28 -10.58 -16.39 -16.20
N PRO A 29 -9.54 -17.25 -16.24
CA PRO A 29 -8.39 -17.04 -17.11
C PRO A 29 -8.80 -16.90 -18.58
N GLY A 30 -8.18 -15.97 -19.30
CA GLY A 30 -8.49 -15.63 -20.69
C GLY A 30 -9.76 -14.80 -20.89
N SER A 31 -10.47 -14.43 -19.82
CA SER A 31 -11.65 -13.57 -19.94
C SER A 31 -11.28 -12.09 -19.96
N VAL A 32 -12.15 -11.26 -20.56
CA VAL A 32 -12.03 -9.79 -20.49
C VAL A 32 -12.01 -9.24 -19.05
N PHE A 33 -12.55 -10.01 -18.10
CA PHE A 33 -12.58 -9.66 -16.69
C PHE A 33 -11.24 -9.92 -15.98
N GLU A 34 -10.37 -10.77 -16.54
CA GLU A 34 -9.05 -11.03 -15.96
C GLU A 34 -8.19 -9.77 -15.97
N THR A 35 -8.06 -9.13 -17.14
CA THR A 35 -7.32 -7.87 -17.28
C THR A 35 -7.94 -6.77 -16.42
N ARG A 36 -9.28 -6.65 -16.42
CA ARG A 36 -9.98 -5.66 -15.59
C ARG A 36 -9.74 -5.87 -14.10
N ARG A 37 -9.81 -7.11 -13.63
CA ARG A 37 -9.54 -7.47 -12.23
C ARG A 37 -8.11 -7.14 -11.85
N LYS A 38 -7.13 -7.51 -12.69
CA LYS A 38 -5.72 -7.18 -12.46
C LYS A 38 -5.52 -5.67 -12.32
N ASN A 39 -6.06 -4.88 -13.25
CA ASN A 39 -5.95 -3.42 -13.21
C ASN A 39 -6.60 -2.82 -11.96
N LEU A 40 -7.74 -3.39 -11.51
CA LEU A 40 -8.42 -2.92 -10.31
C LEU A 40 -7.61 -3.21 -9.04
N ILE A 41 -6.95 -4.37 -8.97
CA ILE A 41 -6.03 -4.71 -7.87
C ILE A 41 -4.87 -3.71 -7.84
N GLU A 42 -4.18 -3.50 -8.97
CA GLU A 42 -3.04 -2.58 -9.03
C GLU A 42 -3.46 -1.15 -8.64
N LYS A 43 -4.61 -0.67 -9.13
CA LYS A 43 -5.14 0.64 -8.77
C LYS A 43 -5.37 0.76 -7.26
N ARG A 44 -5.99 -0.25 -6.64
CA ARG A 44 -6.27 -0.23 -5.18
C ARG A 44 -4.98 -0.27 -4.36
N VAL A 45 -3.98 -1.02 -4.80
CA VAL A 45 -2.66 -1.06 -4.16
C VAL A 45 -1.96 0.29 -4.29
N GLN A 46 -1.98 0.90 -5.48
CA GLN A 46 -1.36 2.20 -5.71
C GLN A 46 -2.00 3.31 -4.87
N GLU A 47 -3.33 3.39 -4.82
CA GLU A 47 -4.06 4.36 -4.00
C GLU A 47 -3.79 4.17 -2.50
N GLY A 48 -3.69 2.92 -2.03
CA GLY A 48 -3.35 2.62 -0.64
C GLY A 48 -1.92 3.01 -0.28
N LEU A 49 -0.95 2.71 -1.16
CA LEU A 49 0.44 3.11 -0.95
C LEU A 49 0.62 4.62 -0.98
N GLN A 50 -0.10 5.33 -1.86
CA GLN A 50 -0.05 6.79 -1.89
C GLN A 50 -0.49 7.38 -0.53
N LYS A 51 -1.62 6.91 0.01
CA LYS A 51 -2.10 7.35 1.34
C LYS A 51 -1.12 7.00 2.44
N PHE A 52 -0.56 5.80 2.40
CA PHE A 52 0.48 5.40 3.35
C PHE A 52 1.68 6.35 3.29
N ASP A 53 2.17 6.66 2.09
CA ASP A 53 3.30 7.57 1.88
C ASP A 53 2.95 9.01 2.37
N GLU A 54 1.71 9.48 2.14
CA GLU A 54 1.20 10.77 2.66
C GLU A 54 1.15 10.79 4.21
N GLU A 55 0.61 9.76 4.85
CA GLU A 55 0.53 9.65 6.31
C GLU A 55 1.92 9.61 6.98
N GLN A 56 2.91 8.95 6.34
CA GLN A 56 4.29 8.94 6.82
C GLN A 56 4.94 10.33 6.72
N ASN A 57 4.65 11.08 5.66
CA ASN A 57 5.15 12.44 5.49
C ASN A 57 4.52 13.41 6.51
N GLU A 58 3.20 13.38 6.69
CA GLU A 58 2.49 14.20 7.68
C GLU A 58 2.95 13.92 9.12
N SER A 59 3.17 12.64 9.47
CA SER A 59 3.71 12.23 10.77
C SER A 59 5.13 12.79 11.02
N THR A 60 5.94 12.86 9.96
CA THR A 60 7.29 13.43 10.03
C THR A 60 7.26 14.95 10.24
N GLU A 61 6.33 15.65 9.60
CA GLU A 61 6.17 17.11 9.76
C GLU A 61 5.66 17.48 11.16
N LEU A 62 4.68 16.74 11.70
CA LEU A 62 4.14 16.99 13.04
C LEU A 62 5.18 16.80 14.15
N THR A 63 6.01 15.76 14.05
CA THR A 63 7.09 15.51 15.02
C THR A 63 8.18 16.57 14.94
N SER A 64 8.54 17.04 13.74
CA SER A 64 9.48 18.14 13.54
C SER A 64 8.99 19.47 14.15
N THR A 65 7.70 19.76 13.99
CA THR A 65 7.08 21.01 14.47
C THR A 65 6.96 21.05 16.00
N MET A 66 6.62 19.93 16.65
CA MET A 66 6.57 19.87 18.11
C MET A 66 7.96 19.98 18.77
N GLN A 67 9.02 19.63 18.05
CA GLN A 67 10.39 19.76 18.54
C GLN A 67 10.93 21.19 18.43
N THR A 68 10.43 21.97 17.47
CA THR A 68 10.76 23.40 17.31
C THR A 68 9.98 24.30 18.28
N MET A 69 8.76 23.95 18.67
CA MET A 69 7.97 24.71 19.66
C MET A 69 8.36 24.47 21.12
N LYS A 70 9.37 23.63 21.39
CA LYS A 70 9.89 23.33 22.73
C LYS A 70 11.19 24.07 23.09
N LEU A 71 11.59 25.06 22.29
CA LEU A 71 12.75 25.93 22.51
C LEU A 71 12.34 27.29 23.06
#